data_AF-A0A1A8HY59-F1
#
_entry.id   AF-A0A1A8HY59-F1
#
_cell.length_a   1.000
_cell.length_b   1.000
_cell.length_c   1.000
_cell.angle_alpha   90.00
_cell.angle_beta   90.00
_cell.angle_gamma   90.00
#
_symmetry.space_group_name_H-M   'P 1'
#
loop_
_entity.id
_entity.type
_entity.pdbx_description
1 polymer ?
#
loop_
_entity_poly.entity_id
_entity_poly.type
_entity_poly.pdbx_seq_one_letter_code
_entity_poly.pdbx_strand_id
1 'polypeptide(L)'
;MRASVAGWKMNLGALLNGLLVSVVAALLWKYSKLSEHAAQLEEELHMTQQSQEVSQARIDYHVALQSLQEHGTRMVCSGKMHTDRICRFDYLCYSSEAEEFMFFHSNSSFMLPNLGSRRFQPALLDLSSVEDHNTQYFNFLELPAAALKFMPKPVFVPDVTLILNRFNPDNLMHVFHDDLLPAFYTMKQYSDLDDEARLVFMEGWGEGPYLDLYRLLSTKQPLLKEQLKNFGKLMCFTKSYVGLSKMTTWYQYGFVQPQGPKANILVSGNEIRQFAKTLMERMNITLLEEAGRYGGSSEQEKEREKKDDYIVVFSRSTTRLILNEAELVMALAQEFQMRVVTVSLEDQSFSSIIQMISGAFMLVSMHGAQLISSLFLPRGAAVVELFPFAVNPEQYTPYKTLASLPGMDLHYVSWRNTKEANTVTHPNRPWEQGGIVHLEKEEQERILASKDVPRHLCCRNPEWLFRIYQDTLVDIPSFLSVLKDAMKTRPNSKKAKTASTVHPGRVREARCQTSVQTSSEAKLSVSWQIPWNLKFLKVREVKYEVWIQEQGENTYMPHILLQQNYTFSENIKPFTTYLVWVRCIFNKNLLGPFADVLTCRT
;
A
#
# COMPACT_ATOMS: atom_id res chain seq x y z
N MET A 1 13.50 -85.01 31.89
CA MET A 1 13.92 -83.76 31.22
C MET A 1 13.59 -83.84 29.74
N ARG A 2 12.70 -82.98 29.23
CA ARG A 2 12.45 -82.78 27.79
C ARG A 2 12.26 -81.29 27.55
N ALA A 3 13.07 -80.74 26.66
CA ALA A 3 12.99 -79.37 26.17
C ALA A 3 11.97 -79.26 25.03
N SER A 4 11.24 -78.15 24.98
CA SER A 4 10.28 -77.84 23.91
C SER A 4 10.88 -76.77 22.98
N VAL A 5 10.84 -77.01 21.67
CA VAL A 5 11.22 -76.08 20.62
C VAL A 5 9.96 -75.31 20.19
N ALA A 6 9.98 -73.98 20.33
CA ALA A 6 8.93 -73.09 19.82
C ALA A 6 9.39 -72.48 18.48
N GLY A 7 8.62 -72.71 17.41
CA GLY A 7 8.85 -72.12 16.09
C GLY A 7 8.18 -70.75 15.93
N TRP A 8 8.93 -69.77 15.43
CA TRP A 8 8.41 -68.47 15.00
C TRP A 8 7.74 -68.58 13.62
N LYS A 9 6.46 -68.19 13.52
CA LYS A 9 5.81 -67.89 12.23
C LYS A 9 5.85 -66.38 11.99
N MET A 10 6.60 -65.94 10.99
CA MET A 10 6.59 -64.55 10.51
C MET A 10 5.28 -64.24 9.77
N ASN A 11 4.63 -63.13 10.12
CA ASN A 11 3.39 -62.66 9.51
C ASN A 11 3.68 -62.00 8.16
N LEU A 12 3.36 -62.68 7.06
CA LEU A 12 3.62 -62.27 5.69
C LEU A 12 3.03 -60.89 5.35
N GLY A 13 1.90 -60.51 5.96
CA GLY A 13 1.26 -59.21 5.75
C GLY A 13 2.05 -58.04 6.36
N ALA A 14 2.74 -58.25 7.48
CA ALA A 14 3.60 -57.24 8.08
C ALA A 14 4.86 -56.97 7.24
N LEU A 15 5.40 -58.02 6.62
CA LEU A 15 6.52 -57.91 5.68
C LEU A 15 6.15 -57.15 4.41
N LEU A 16 4.99 -57.48 3.82
CA LEU A 16 4.51 -56.80 2.61
C LEU A 16 4.21 -55.32 2.86
N ASN A 17 3.59 -54.97 3.99
CA ASN A 17 3.36 -53.58 4.37
C ASN A 17 4.67 -52.82 4.65
N GLY A 18 5.64 -53.44 5.33
CA GLY A 18 6.95 -52.84 5.55
C GLY A 18 7.70 -52.59 4.24
N LEU A 19 7.59 -53.49 3.27
CA LEU A 19 8.17 -53.35 1.94
C LEU A 19 7.50 -52.23 1.14
N LEU A 20 6.16 -52.16 1.18
CA LEU A 20 5.39 -51.11 0.50
C LEU A 20 5.71 -49.72 1.03
N VAL A 21 5.74 -49.54 2.36
CA VAL A 21 6.11 -48.26 3.00
C VAL A 21 7.54 -47.87 2.62
N SER A 22 8.46 -48.83 2.58
CA SER A 22 9.86 -48.58 2.19
C SER A 22 10.00 -48.15 0.72
N VAL A 23 9.23 -48.76 -0.18
CA VAL A 23 9.20 -48.40 -1.60
C VAL A 23 8.57 -47.02 -1.81
N VAL A 24 7.46 -46.72 -1.14
CA VAL A 24 6.81 -45.40 -1.20
C VAL A 24 7.74 -44.31 -0.65
N ALA A 25 8.40 -44.55 0.48
CA ALA A 25 9.38 -43.62 1.05
C ALA A 25 10.56 -43.37 0.10
N ALA A 26 11.08 -44.41 -0.55
CA ALA A 26 12.16 -44.27 -1.53
C ALA A 26 11.73 -43.48 -2.78
N LEU A 27 10.49 -43.68 -3.25
CA LEU A 27 9.93 -42.92 -4.35
C LEU A 27 9.71 -41.44 -3.99
N LEU A 28 9.18 -41.16 -2.80
CA LEU A 28 9.00 -39.80 -2.30
C LEU A 28 10.35 -39.08 -2.11
N TRP A 29 11.36 -39.77 -1.57
CA TRP A 29 12.70 -39.22 -1.43
C TRP A 29 13.33 -38.91 -2.80
N LYS A 30 13.19 -39.82 -3.78
CA LYS A 30 13.70 -39.61 -5.13
C LYS A 30 12.96 -38.46 -5.84
N TYR A 31 11.65 -38.35 -5.65
CA TYR A 31 10.85 -37.23 -6.15
C TYR A 31 11.31 -35.90 -5.54
N SER A 32 11.49 -35.85 -4.22
CA SER A 32 12.01 -34.67 -3.51
C SER A 32 13.37 -34.24 -4.07
N LYS A 33 14.31 -35.19 -4.23
CA LYS A 33 15.64 -34.97 -4.82
C LYS A 33 15.58 -34.45 -6.25
N LEU A 34 14.69 -34.99 -7.08
CA LEU A 34 14.49 -34.54 -8.46
C LEU A 34 13.86 -33.15 -8.52
N SER A 35 12.90 -32.87 -7.64
CA SER A 35 12.28 -31.55 -7.51
C SER A 35 13.29 -30.49 -7.07
N GLU A 36 14.15 -30.79 -6.10
CA GLU A 36 15.25 -29.91 -5.67
C GLU A 36 16.22 -29.65 -6.83
N HIS A 37 16.60 -30.68 -7.58
CA HIS A 37 17.53 -30.53 -8.70
C HIS A 37 16.92 -29.77 -9.88
N ALA A 38 15.63 -29.97 -10.16
CA ALA A 38 14.89 -29.20 -11.17
C ALA A 38 14.83 -27.71 -10.78
N ALA A 39 14.55 -27.40 -9.51
CA ALA A 39 14.56 -26.03 -9.00
C ALA A 39 15.95 -25.38 -9.14
N GLN A 40 17.03 -26.11 -8.85
CA GLN A 40 18.41 -25.63 -9.06
C GLN A 40 18.72 -25.35 -10.53
N LEU A 41 18.30 -26.24 -11.45
CA LEU A 41 18.51 -26.06 -12.89
C LEU A 41 17.69 -24.88 -13.45
N GLU A 42 16.46 -24.69 -12.97
CA GLU A 42 15.64 -23.53 -13.30
C GLU A 42 16.29 -22.23 -12.80
N GLU A 43 16.83 -22.23 -11.58
CA GLU A 43 17.60 -21.12 -11.02
C GLU A 43 18.85 -20.82 -11.86
N GLU A 44 19.65 -21.82 -12.23
CA GLU A 44 20.82 -21.64 -13.08
C GLU A 44 20.47 -21.12 -14.49
N LEU A 45 19.41 -21.65 -15.11
CA LEU A 45 18.94 -21.21 -16.42
C LEU A 45 18.47 -19.75 -16.37
N HIS A 46 17.69 -19.40 -15.35
CA HIS A 46 17.19 -18.05 -15.14
C HIS A 46 18.33 -17.05 -14.87
N MET A 47 19.29 -17.42 -14.02
CA MET A 47 20.50 -16.63 -13.76
C MET A 47 21.33 -16.42 -15.04
N THR A 48 21.43 -17.43 -15.89
CA THR A 48 22.13 -17.33 -17.19
C THR A 48 21.40 -16.39 -18.15
N GLN A 49 20.07 -16.47 -18.23
CA GLN A 49 19.25 -15.58 -19.05
C GLN A 49 19.33 -14.12 -18.55
N GLN A 50 19.29 -13.89 -17.24
CA GLN A 50 19.42 -12.56 -16.66
C GLN A 50 20.81 -11.95 -16.89
N SER A 51 21.88 -12.73 -16.71
CA SER A 51 23.24 -12.29 -17.04
C SER A 51 23.37 -11.92 -18.52
N GLN A 52 22.73 -12.69 -19.40
CA GLN A 52 22.68 -12.39 -20.84
C GLN A 52 21.88 -11.11 -21.12
N GLU A 53 20.72 -10.88 -20.49
CA GLU A 53 19.94 -9.63 -20.63
C GLU A 53 20.72 -8.39 -20.18
N VAL A 54 21.35 -8.45 -19.00
CA VAL A 54 22.20 -7.35 -18.50
C VAL A 54 23.37 -7.09 -19.47
N SER A 55 23.89 -8.13 -20.12
CA SER A 55 24.94 -8.00 -21.14
C SER A 55 24.46 -7.48 -22.50
N GLN A 56 23.17 -7.63 -22.84
CA GLN A 56 22.62 -7.26 -24.15
C GLN A 56 22.45 -5.75 -24.33
N ALA A 57 22.24 -5.00 -23.25
CA ALA A 57 22.31 -3.54 -23.26
C ALA A 57 23.78 -3.09 -23.34
N ARG A 58 24.27 -2.84 -24.55
CA ARG A 58 25.66 -2.44 -24.80
C ARG A 58 25.94 -1.05 -24.23
N ILE A 59 26.53 -1.00 -23.05
CA ILE A 59 27.29 0.16 -22.57
C ILE A 59 28.75 0.02 -22.97
N ASP A 60 29.33 1.08 -23.51
CA ASP A 60 30.78 1.13 -23.71
C ASP A 60 31.46 1.22 -22.35
N TYR A 61 32.07 0.10 -21.94
CA TYR A 61 32.74 -0.04 -20.66
C TYR A 61 33.79 1.05 -20.42
N HIS A 62 34.59 1.37 -21.44
CA HIS A 62 35.68 2.33 -21.32
C HIS A 62 35.11 3.74 -21.13
N VAL A 63 34.06 4.10 -21.87
CA VAL A 63 33.37 5.39 -21.73
C VAL A 63 32.70 5.52 -20.37
N ALA A 64 32.07 4.46 -19.87
CA ALA A 64 31.41 4.45 -18.56
C ALA A 64 32.43 4.57 -17.42
N LEU A 65 33.53 3.82 -17.50
CA LEU A 65 34.63 3.89 -16.53
C LEU A 65 35.29 5.26 -16.53
N GLN A 66 35.59 5.82 -17.70
CA GLN A 66 36.14 7.16 -17.84
C GLN A 66 35.18 8.21 -17.26
N SER A 67 33.89 8.09 -17.55
CA SER A 67 32.86 8.99 -17.00
C SER A 67 32.83 8.96 -15.47
N LEU A 68 32.86 7.77 -14.87
CA LEU A 68 32.90 7.62 -13.41
C LEU A 68 34.22 8.15 -12.81
N GLN A 69 35.36 7.98 -13.49
CA GLN A 69 36.66 8.48 -13.02
C GLN A 69 36.77 10.01 -13.11
N GLU A 70 36.29 10.62 -14.20
CA GLU A 70 36.40 12.05 -14.46
C GLU A 70 35.29 12.86 -13.79
N HIS A 71 34.05 12.35 -13.84
CA HIS A 71 32.87 13.05 -13.35
C HIS A 71 32.39 12.59 -11.98
N GLY A 72 32.82 11.40 -11.52
CA GLY A 72 32.34 10.85 -10.26
C GLY A 72 30.84 10.55 -10.27
N THR A 73 30.28 10.39 -9.07
CA THR A 73 28.84 10.23 -8.85
C THR A 73 28.19 11.60 -8.75
N ARG A 74 26.95 11.74 -9.27
CA ARG A 74 26.14 12.96 -9.11
C ARG A 74 24.82 12.60 -8.46
N MET A 75 24.31 13.44 -7.57
CA MET A 75 23.06 13.21 -6.86
C MET A 75 22.17 14.46 -6.89
N VAL A 76 20.90 14.26 -7.25
CA VAL A 76 19.83 15.26 -7.13
C VAL A 76 18.65 14.63 -6.41
N CYS A 77 18.20 15.24 -5.31
CA CYS A 77 17.06 14.78 -4.56
C CYS A 77 15.91 15.77 -4.58
N SER A 78 14.69 15.25 -4.63
CA SER A 78 13.45 15.95 -4.30
C SER A 78 12.99 15.57 -2.89
N GLY A 79 12.12 16.37 -2.27
CA GLY A 79 11.62 16.12 -0.91
C GLY A 79 12.42 16.84 0.18
N LYS A 80 11.77 17.13 1.32
CA LYS A 80 12.36 17.96 2.38
C LYS A 80 12.99 17.13 3.50
N MET A 81 12.37 16.02 3.85
CA MET A 81 12.75 15.12 4.94
C MET A 81 13.12 13.74 4.37
N HIS A 82 13.68 12.84 5.17
CA HIS A 82 14.07 11.51 4.69
C HIS A 82 12.87 10.70 4.17
N THR A 83 11.70 10.84 4.81
CA THR A 83 10.47 10.10 4.46
C THR A 83 9.88 10.45 3.10
N ASP A 84 10.02 11.70 2.63
CA ASP A 84 9.50 12.16 1.32
C ASP A 84 10.61 12.34 0.27
N ARG A 85 11.86 11.97 0.62
CA ARG A 85 13.02 12.19 -0.25
C ARG A 85 13.20 11.05 -1.24
N ILE A 86 13.36 11.43 -2.50
CA ILE A 86 13.74 10.52 -3.59
C ILE A 86 14.96 11.15 -4.24
N CYS A 87 16.00 10.35 -4.45
CA CYS A 87 17.27 10.81 -4.99
C CYS A 87 17.56 10.13 -6.32
N ARG A 88 17.83 10.92 -7.35
CA ARG A 88 18.41 10.47 -8.61
C ARG A 88 19.93 10.52 -8.49
N PHE A 89 20.57 9.44 -8.88
CA PHE A 89 22.02 9.35 -8.98
C PHE A 89 22.46 9.02 -10.40
N ASP A 90 23.58 9.63 -10.81
CA ASP A 90 24.37 9.17 -11.94
C ASP A 90 25.60 8.44 -11.40
N TYR A 91 25.87 7.23 -11.87
CA TYR A 91 26.99 6.37 -11.45
C TYR A 91 27.06 6.11 -9.94
N LEU A 92 25.95 5.71 -9.32
CA LEU A 92 25.93 5.19 -7.95
C LEU A 92 26.47 3.75 -7.96
N CYS A 93 27.43 3.44 -7.10
CA CYS A 93 27.99 2.08 -7.04
C CYS A 93 27.60 1.35 -5.76
N TYR A 94 27.61 0.02 -5.81
CA TYR A 94 27.32 -0.89 -4.71
C TYR A 94 28.43 -1.94 -4.63
N SER A 95 29.06 -2.06 -3.46
CA SER A 95 30.02 -3.12 -3.18
C SER A 95 29.30 -4.31 -2.59
N SER A 96 29.34 -5.45 -3.28
CA SER A 96 28.72 -6.68 -2.78
C SER A 96 29.50 -7.31 -1.62
N GLU A 97 30.77 -6.94 -1.45
CA GLU A 97 31.65 -7.43 -0.38
C GLU A 97 31.48 -6.61 0.91
N ALA A 98 31.33 -5.28 0.80
CA ALA A 98 31.04 -4.41 1.94
C ALA A 98 29.55 -4.29 2.26
N GLU A 99 28.69 -4.72 1.33
CA GLU A 99 27.24 -4.51 1.33
C GLU A 99 26.81 -3.03 1.44
N GLU A 100 27.62 -2.12 0.91
CA GLU A 100 27.40 -0.67 1.01
C GLU A 100 27.35 0.01 -0.37
N PHE A 101 26.50 1.03 -0.47
CA PHE A 101 26.51 1.96 -1.59
C PHE A 101 27.67 2.96 -1.45
N MET A 102 28.22 3.40 -2.59
CA MET A 102 29.38 4.27 -2.69
C MET A 102 29.11 5.42 -3.64
N PHE A 103 29.44 6.63 -3.18
CA PHE A 103 29.45 7.86 -3.94
C PHE A 103 30.90 8.29 -4.20
N PHE A 104 31.28 8.41 -5.47
CA PHE A 104 32.64 8.79 -5.87
C PHE A 104 32.75 10.29 -6.13
N HIS A 105 33.65 10.97 -5.42
CA HIS A 105 33.91 12.40 -5.56
C HIS A 105 34.94 12.70 -6.65
N SER A 106 34.60 13.63 -7.53
CA SER A 106 35.49 14.24 -8.52
C SER A 106 35.32 15.76 -8.49
N ASN A 107 36.04 16.49 -9.35
CA ASN A 107 35.82 17.93 -9.51
C ASN A 107 34.45 18.29 -10.11
N SER A 108 33.75 17.31 -10.71
CA SER A 108 32.44 17.49 -11.35
C SER A 108 31.29 16.74 -10.65
N SER A 109 31.56 16.05 -9.53
CA SER A 109 30.53 15.44 -8.70
C SER A 109 29.80 16.50 -7.89
N PHE A 110 28.50 16.31 -7.67
CA PHE A 110 27.71 17.19 -6.81
C PHE A 110 26.60 16.45 -6.10
N MET A 111 26.15 17.02 -4.99
CA MET A 111 25.03 16.55 -4.19
C MET A 111 24.06 17.72 -3.98
N LEU A 112 22.84 17.59 -4.49
CA LEU A 112 21.82 18.63 -4.40
C LEU A 112 20.52 18.06 -3.79
N PRO A 113 20.10 18.51 -2.58
CA PRO A 113 20.83 19.36 -1.65
C PRO A 113 22.02 18.62 -1.02
N ASN A 114 23.08 19.35 -0.68
CA ASN A 114 24.14 18.81 0.17
C ASN A 114 23.71 18.90 1.64
N LEU A 115 23.43 17.76 2.25
CA LEU A 115 22.95 17.68 3.63
C LEU A 115 24.08 17.55 4.66
N GLY A 116 25.32 17.29 4.21
CA GLY A 116 26.42 16.95 5.11
C GLY A 116 26.04 15.84 6.08
N SER A 117 26.38 16.01 7.36
CA SER A 117 26.04 15.05 8.43
C SER A 117 24.53 14.90 8.69
N ARG A 118 23.68 15.83 8.23
CA ARG A 118 22.22 15.70 8.40
C ARG A 118 21.63 14.51 7.64
N ARG A 119 22.36 13.94 6.68
CA ARG A 119 21.97 12.69 6.01
C ARG A 119 21.97 11.46 6.94
N PHE A 120 22.47 11.58 8.17
CA PHE A 120 22.44 10.52 9.17
C PHE A 120 21.41 10.78 10.29
N GLN A 121 20.49 11.73 10.09
CA GLN A 121 19.51 12.15 11.10
C GLN A 121 18.07 12.08 10.57
N PRO A 122 17.41 10.92 10.60
CA PRO A 122 17.97 9.58 10.91
C PRO A 122 18.68 8.94 9.69
N ALA A 123 18.33 9.34 8.47
CA ALA A 123 18.86 8.79 7.23
C ALA A 123 18.76 9.79 6.07
N LEU A 124 19.35 9.43 4.92
CA LEU A 124 19.19 10.23 3.71
C LEU A 124 17.77 10.06 3.19
N LEU A 125 17.26 8.84 3.06
CA LEU A 125 15.89 8.58 2.62
C LEU A 125 15.44 7.18 3.04
N ASP A 126 14.16 6.89 2.81
CA ASP A 126 13.58 5.55 2.97
C ASP A 126 13.50 4.80 1.62
N LEU A 127 13.91 3.54 1.60
CA LEU A 127 13.83 2.63 0.45
C LEU A 127 12.44 2.03 0.25
N SER A 128 11.59 2.10 1.28
CA SER A 128 10.22 1.58 1.25
C SER A 128 9.21 2.71 1.47
N SER A 129 7.96 2.50 1.07
CA SER A 129 6.90 3.47 1.33
C SER A 129 6.40 3.47 2.78
N VAL A 130 6.82 2.51 3.60
CA VAL A 130 6.46 2.47 5.03
C VAL A 130 7.24 3.57 5.77
N GLU A 131 6.54 4.34 6.58
CA GLU A 131 7.13 5.48 7.30
C GLU A 131 7.96 5.03 8.50
N ASP A 132 9.13 5.67 8.64
CA ASP A 132 9.96 5.67 9.86
C ASP A 132 10.30 4.26 10.37
N HIS A 133 10.65 3.37 9.44
CA HIS A 133 11.09 2.02 9.74
C HIS A 133 12.60 1.91 9.50
N ASN A 134 13.37 1.82 10.58
CA ASN A 134 14.83 1.91 10.56
C ASN A 134 15.54 0.90 9.62
N THR A 135 14.93 -0.25 9.33
CA THR A 135 15.46 -1.22 8.36
C THR A 135 15.35 -0.77 6.90
N GLN A 136 14.69 0.36 6.64
CA GLN A 136 14.42 0.89 5.30
C GLN A 136 15.32 2.07 4.95
N TYR A 137 16.25 2.45 5.83
CA TYR A 137 17.11 3.61 5.62
C TYR A 137 18.15 3.38 4.54
N PHE A 138 18.27 4.35 3.65
CA PHE A 138 19.32 4.42 2.65
C PHE A 138 20.41 5.41 3.06
N ASN A 139 21.65 4.99 2.86
CA ASN A 139 22.85 5.82 2.95
C ASN A 139 23.93 5.27 2.00
N PHE A 140 24.97 6.07 1.78
CA PHE A 140 26.16 5.68 1.03
C PHE A 140 27.45 6.16 1.72
N LEU A 141 28.54 5.45 1.44
CA LEU A 141 29.91 5.83 1.74
C LEU A 141 30.42 6.83 0.69
N GLU A 142 31.24 7.80 1.09
CA GLU A 142 31.85 8.77 0.18
C GLU A 142 33.33 8.45 0.00
N LEU A 143 33.80 8.33 -1.25
CA LEU A 143 35.19 8.03 -1.60
C LEU A 143 35.67 8.96 -2.72
N PRO A 144 36.95 9.31 -2.82
CA PRO A 144 37.47 10.01 -4.01
C PRO A 144 37.42 9.07 -5.22
N ALA A 145 37.10 9.58 -6.41
CA ALA A 145 37.08 8.81 -7.66
C ALA A 145 38.45 8.15 -7.96
N ALA A 146 39.55 8.73 -7.47
CA ALA A 146 40.89 8.13 -7.54
C ALA A 146 40.98 6.75 -6.85
N ALA A 147 40.11 6.47 -5.86
CA ALA A 147 40.06 5.18 -5.17
C ALA A 147 39.69 4.02 -6.11
N LEU A 148 38.99 4.29 -7.22
CA LEU A 148 38.61 3.27 -8.22
C LEU A 148 39.79 2.45 -8.73
N LYS A 149 41.02 3.00 -8.73
CA LYS A 149 42.24 2.30 -9.12
C LYS A 149 42.58 1.10 -8.24
N PHE A 150 42.08 1.10 -7.00
CA PHE A 150 42.33 0.06 -5.99
C PHE A 150 41.10 -0.81 -5.73
N MET A 151 40.00 -0.56 -6.45
CA MET A 151 38.75 -1.28 -6.29
C MET A 151 38.63 -2.42 -7.31
N PRO A 152 37.77 -3.43 -7.05
CA PRO A 152 37.40 -4.40 -8.07
C PRO A 152 36.88 -3.72 -9.34
N LYS A 153 37.07 -4.37 -10.49
CA LYS A 153 36.56 -3.84 -11.77
C LYS A 153 35.04 -3.58 -11.67
N PRO A 154 34.58 -2.35 -11.92
CA PRO A 154 33.16 -2.04 -11.92
C PRO A 154 32.41 -2.86 -12.96
N VAL A 155 31.19 -3.28 -12.65
CA VAL A 155 30.23 -3.83 -13.60
C VAL A 155 29.10 -2.81 -13.73
N PHE A 156 28.92 -2.25 -14.92
CA PHE A 156 27.95 -1.19 -15.14
C PHE A 156 26.58 -1.77 -15.45
N VAL A 157 25.55 -1.30 -14.73
CA VAL A 157 24.15 -1.55 -15.05
C VAL A 157 23.70 -0.42 -15.96
N PRO A 158 23.42 -0.69 -17.25
CA PRO A 158 23.14 0.34 -18.25
C PRO A 158 21.71 0.86 -18.20
N ASP A 159 20.78 0.07 -17.67
CA ASP A 159 19.37 0.42 -17.55
C ASP A 159 19.16 1.57 -16.56
N VAL A 160 18.14 2.40 -16.79
CA VAL A 160 17.67 3.30 -15.73
C VAL A 160 17.04 2.44 -14.64
N THR A 161 17.49 2.58 -13.40
CA THR A 161 17.01 1.74 -12.30
C THR A 161 16.13 2.48 -11.32
N LEU A 162 15.16 1.77 -10.75
CA LEU A 162 14.46 2.17 -9.53
C LEU A 162 14.90 1.23 -8.41
N ILE A 163 15.62 1.77 -7.43
CA ILE A 163 16.15 1.07 -6.26
C ILE A 163 15.21 1.31 -5.08
N LEU A 164 14.66 0.22 -4.56
CA LEU A 164 13.70 0.21 -3.46
C LEU A 164 13.88 -1.03 -2.58
N ASN A 165 13.20 -1.06 -1.44
CA ASN A 165 13.01 -2.25 -0.63
C ASN A 165 11.54 -2.67 -0.68
N ARG A 166 11.30 -3.96 -0.91
CA ARG A 166 9.98 -4.55 -0.64
C ARG A 166 9.71 -4.55 0.85
N PHE A 167 8.47 -4.34 1.28
CA PHE A 167 8.15 -4.24 2.71
C PHE A 167 7.72 -5.55 3.38
N ASN A 168 6.99 -6.42 2.68
CA ASN A 168 6.65 -7.77 3.14
C ASN A 168 6.14 -8.57 1.93
N PRO A 169 7.02 -9.28 1.21
CA PRO A 169 6.78 -9.72 -0.17
C PRO A 169 5.88 -10.97 -0.21
N ASP A 170 5.58 -11.56 0.95
CA ASP A 170 4.74 -12.74 1.11
C ASP A 170 3.28 -12.36 1.43
N ASN A 171 3.01 -11.08 1.64
CA ASN A 171 1.69 -10.58 2.00
C ASN A 171 1.15 -9.66 0.90
N LEU A 172 0.11 -10.13 0.21
CA LEU A 172 -0.46 -9.45 -0.95
C LEU A 172 -0.90 -8.01 -0.67
N MET A 173 -1.36 -7.71 0.55
CA MET A 173 -1.76 -6.34 0.90
C MET A 173 -0.53 -5.42 0.90
N HIS A 174 0.59 -5.85 1.49
CA HIS A 174 1.84 -5.09 1.47
C HIS A 174 2.42 -4.98 0.05
N VAL A 175 2.41 -6.07 -0.72
CA VAL A 175 2.86 -6.08 -2.12
C VAL A 175 2.14 -4.99 -2.92
N PHE A 176 0.82 -4.85 -2.78
CA PHE A 176 0.07 -3.82 -3.48
C PHE A 176 0.18 -2.43 -2.85
N HIS A 177 -0.06 -2.31 -1.56
CA HIS A 177 -0.17 -1.04 -0.83
C HIS A 177 1.19 -0.35 -0.65
N ASP A 178 2.22 -1.12 -0.29
CA ASP A 178 3.53 -0.59 0.12
C ASP A 178 4.59 -0.69 -0.97
N ASP A 179 4.44 -1.62 -1.94
CA ASP A 179 5.45 -1.80 -2.97
C ASP A 179 4.95 -1.33 -4.36
N LEU A 180 3.98 -2.02 -4.95
CA LEU A 180 3.58 -1.82 -6.35
C LEU A 180 2.93 -0.46 -6.62
N LEU A 181 2.00 0.00 -5.78
CA LEU A 181 1.34 1.31 -5.94
C LEU A 181 2.36 2.47 -5.80
N PRO A 182 3.16 2.53 -4.72
CA PRO A 182 4.25 3.50 -4.58
C PRO A 182 5.26 3.46 -5.73
N ALA A 183 5.69 2.27 -6.16
CA ALA A 183 6.62 2.12 -7.28
C ALA A 183 6.01 2.64 -8.58
N PHE A 184 4.79 2.22 -8.93
CA PHE A 184 4.09 2.68 -10.13
C PHE A 184 3.92 4.20 -10.14
N TYR A 185 3.51 4.79 -9.02
CA TYR A 185 3.34 6.23 -8.91
C TYR A 185 4.68 6.97 -9.04
N THR A 186 5.74 6.45 -8.40
CA THR A 186 7.10 7.00 -8.50
C THR A 186 7.59 6.97 -9.95
N MET A 187 7.42 5.85 -10.65
CA MET A 187 7.78 5.73 -12.07
C MET A 187 7.05 6.77 -12.93
N LYS A 188 5.76 7.04 -12.65
CA LYS A 188 5.01 8.10 -13.36
C LYS A 188 5.50 9.53 -13.09
N GLN A 189 6.25 9.78 -12.00
CA GLN A 189 6.78 11.10 -11.69
C GLN A 189 8.03 11.48 -12.50
N TYR A 190 8.75 10.49 -13.03
CA TYR A 190 10.03 10.68 -13.71
C TYR A 190 9.96 10.09 -15.12
N SER A 191 10.16 10.92 -16.15
CA SER A 191 9.92 10.54 -17.55
C SER A 191 10.82 9.42 -18.08
N ASP A 192 11.93 9.18 -17.41
CA ASP A 192 12.94 8.16 -17.71
C ASP A 192 12.79 6.88 -16.87
N LEU A 193 11.83 6.84 -15.94
CA LEU A 193 11.36 5.61 -15.31
C LEU A 193 10.12 5.08 -16.08
N ASP A 194 10.33 4.70 -17.33
CA ASP A 194 9.32 4.04 -18.15
C ASP A 194 9.27 2.53 -17.87
N ASP A 195 8.58 1.78 -18.73
CA ASP A 195 8.44 0.34 -18.58
C ASP A 195 9.69 -0.45 -19.01
N GLU A 196 10.75 0.20 -19.48
CA GLU A 196 12.06 -0.42 -19.69
C GLU A 196 13.00 -0.16 -18.50
N ALA A 197 12.57 0.57 -17.47
CA ALA A 197 13.35 0.80 -16.27
C ALA A 197 13.45 -0.46 -15.40
N ARG A 198 14.63 -0.77 -14.86
CA ARG A 198 14.85 -1.98 -14.08
C ARG A 198 14.59 -1.76 -12.58
N LEU A 199 13.75 -2.60 -11.98
CA LEU A 199 13.56 -2.62 -10.53
C LEU A 199 14.75 -3.30 -9.84
N VAL A 200 15.21 -2.74 -8.73
CA VAL A 200 16.31 -3.30 -7.93
C VAL A 200 15.89 -3.35 -6.47
N PHE A 201 15.89 -4.55 -5.89
CA PHE A 201 15.44 -4.83 -4.53
C PHE A 201 16.64 -5.06 -3.60
N MET A 202 16.79 -4.19 -2.60
CA MET A 202 17.98 -4.14 -1.74
C MET A 202 17.77 -4.73 -0.33
N GLU A 203 16.58 -5.26 -0.02
CA GLU A 203 16.27 -5.80 1.31
C GLU A 203 16.88 -7.19 1.59
N GLY A 204 17.35 -7.91 0.56
CA GLY A 204 17.99 -9.22 0.70
C GLY A 204 17.03 -10.42 0.74
N TRP A 205 15.75 -10.22 0.43
CA TRP A 205 14.80 -11.32 0.26
C TRP A 205 14.95 -12.01 -1.08
N GLY A 206 14.58 -13.29 -1.13
CA GLY A 206 14.44 -14.04 -2.38
C GLY A 206 13.27 -13.52 -3.25
N GLU A 207 12.95 -14.23 -4.32
CA GLU A 207 11.89 -13.82 -5.24
C GLU A 207 10.54 -13.64 -4.53
N GLY A 208 10.18 -14.58 -3.63
CA GLY A 208 8.89 -14.59 -2.95
C GLY A 208 7.75 -15.00 -3.90
N PRO A 209 6.54 -15.25 -3.37
CA PRO A 209 5.42 -15.81 -4.13
C PRO A 209 4.80 -14.84 -5.15
N TYR A 210 5.11 -13.54 -5.05
CA TYR A 210 4.46 -12.49 -5.83
C TYR A 210 5.42 -11.71 -6.73
N LEU A 211 6.63 -12.21 -7.02
CA LEU A 211 7.61 -11.52 -7.87
C LEU A 211 7.03 -11.15 -9.25
N ASP A 212 6.19 -12.03 -9.81
CA ASP A 212 5.54 -11.81 -11.10
C ASP A 212 4.68 -10.54 -11.14
N LEU A 213 4.15 -10.07 -10.01
CA LEU A 213 3.40 -8.82 -9.97
C LEU A 213 4.29 -7.59 -10.17
N TYR A 214 5.56 -7.65 -9.74
CA TYR A 214 6.54 -6.59 -9.97
C TYR A 214 6.98 -6.55 -11.44
N ARG A 215 7.05 -7.73 -12.10
CA ARG A 215 7.30 -7.86 -13.55
C ARG A 215 6.20 -7.22 -14.41
N LEU A 216 5.06 -6.83 -13.84
CA LEU A 216 4.04 -6.07 -14.57
C LEU A 216 4.36 -4.57 -14.68
N LEU A 217 5.28 -4.05 -13.85
CA LEU A 217 5.68 -2.65 -13.89
C LEU A 217 6.78 -2.38 -14.92
N SER A 218 7.56 -3.39 -15.28
CA SER A 218 8.71 -3.28 -16.17
C SER A 218 8.88 -4.53 -17.04
N THR A 219 9.33 -4.35 -18.27
CA THR A 219 9.75 -5.42 -19.18
C THR A 219 11.09 -6.02 -18.79
N LYS A 220 11.88 -5.34 -17.94
CA LYS A 220 13.16 -5.84 -17.42
C LYS A 220 12.94 -6.73 -16.20
N GLN A 221 13.72 -7.80 -16.13
CA GLN A 221 13.78 -8.62 -14.91
C GLN A 221 14.29 -7.80 -13.71
N PRO A 222 13.57 -7.80 -12.57
CA PRO A 222 14.06 -7.19 -11.34
C PRO A 222 15.39 -7.81 -10.89
N LEU A 223 16.29 -7.00 -10.30
CA LEU A 223 17.52 -7.48 -9.68
C LEU A 223 17.33 -7.59 -8.17
N LEU A 224 17.69 -8.74 -7.60
CA LEU A 224 17.74 -8.94 -6.15
C LEU A 224 19.14 -8.67 -5.62
N LYS A 225 19.25 -8.12 -4.41
CA LYS A 225 20.53 -7.89 -3.71
C LYS A 225 21.46 -9.11 -3.76
N GLU A 226 20.93 -10.31 -3.47
CA GLU A 226 21.74 -11.53 -3.44
C GLU A 226 22.28 -11.92 -4.83
N GLN A 227 21.58 -11.57 -5.91
CA GLN A 227 22.03 -11.81 -7.28
C GLN A 227 23.17 -10.88 -7.69
N LEU A 228 23.29 -9.69 -7.07
CA LEU A 228 24.36 -8.73 -7.40
C LEU A 228 25.75 -9.31 -7.18
N LYS A 229 25.90 -10.18 -6.17
CA LYS A 229 27.15 -10.90 -5.86
C LYS A 229 27.66 -11.75 -7.03
N ASN A 230 26.75 -12.21 -7.89
CA ASN A 230 27.07 -13.09 -9.01
C ASN A 230 27.54 -12.32 -10.26
N PHE A 231 27.18 -11.04 -10.39
CA PHE A 231 27.58 -10.22 -11.54
C PHE A 231 28.96 -9.60 -11.37
N GLY A 232 29.33 -9.22 -10.15
CA GLY A 232 30.64 -8.66 -9.84
C GLY A 232 30.71 -8.07 -8.44
N LYS A 233 31.94 -7.79 -7.99
CA LYS A 233 32.16 -7.25 -6.63
C LYS A 233 31.77 -5.78 -6.47
N LEU A 234 31.75 -5.02 -7.57
CA LEU A 234 31.43 -3.60 -7.59
C LEU A 234 30.45 -3.35 -8.73
N MET A 235 29.17 -3.19 -8.40
CA MET A 235 28.12 -2.87 -9.36
C MET A 235 27.97 -1.35 -9.45
N CYS A 236 27.86 -0.76 -10.63
CA CYS A 236 27.68 0.68 -10.80
C CYS A 236 26.48 0.97 -11.68
N PHE A 237 25.44 1.56 -11.11
CA PHE A 237 24.22 1.96 -11.80
C PHE A 237 24.46 3.29 -12.51
N THR A 238 24.43 3.27 -13.83
CA THR A 238 24.72 4.49 -14.63
C THR A 238 23.71 5.59 -14.34
N LYS A 239 22.44 5.21 -14.12
CA LYS A 239 21.37 6.10 -13.71
C LYS A 239 20.40 5.36 -12.79
N SER A 240 20.19 5.87 -11.59
CA SER A 240 19.30 5.23 -10.61
C SER A 240 18.45 6.24 -9.85
N TYR A 241 17.18 5.92 -9.67
CA TYR A 241 16.28 6.57 -8.71
C TYR A 241 16.23 5.72 -7.44
N VAL A 242 16.39 6.34 -6.29
CA VAL A 242 16.45 5.65 -5.00
C VAL A 242 15.36 6.19 -4.09
N GLY A 243 14.53 5.28 -3.58
CA GLY A 243 13.37 5.59 -2.72
C GLY A 243 12.04 5.61 -3.47
N LEU A 244 10.95 5.66 -2.72
CA LEU A 244 9.58 5.61 -3.23
C LEU A 244 8.73 6.78 -2.73
N SER A 245 7.78 7.19 -3.57
CA SER A 245 6.73 8.12 -3.17
C SER A 245 5.72 7.43 -2.26
N LYS A 246 5.48 8.01 -1.08
CA LYS A 246 4.49 7.51 -0.11
C LYS A 246 3.07 7.99 -0.38
N MET A 247 2.89 8.81 -1.43
CA MET A 247 1.63 9.49 -1.78
C MET A 247 0.44 8.53 -1.84
N THR A 248 0.67 7.30 -2.34
CA THR A 248 -0.36 6.29 -2.60
C THR A 248 -0.75 5.44 -1.38
N THR A 249 -0.12 5.65 -0.22
CA THR A 249 -0.41 4.88 0.99
C THR A 249 -1.56 5.51 1.78
N TRP A 250 -2.46 4.67 2.33
CA TRP A 250 -3.63 5.13 3.09
C TRP A 250 -3.76 4.49 4.48
N TYR A 251 -3.00 3.43 4.76
CA TYR A 251 -3.06 2.70 6.02
C TYR A 251 -1.69 2.61 6.70
N GLN A 252 -1.67 2.56 8.03
CA GLN A 252 -0.46 2.32 8.81
C GLN A 252 -0.67 1.15 9.78
N TYR A 253 0.35 0.32 9.93
CA TYR A 253 0.28 -0.99 10.62
C TYR A 253 0.55 -0.93 12.10
N GLY A 254 0.87 0.25 12.62
CA GLY A 254 0.97 0.50 14.04
C GLY A 254 2.30 0.20 14.69
N PHE A 255 3.41 0.63 14.09
CA PHE A 255 4.76 0.52 14.66
C PHE A 255 4.97 1.43 15.87
N VAL A 256 4.41 2.65 15.83
CA VAL A 256 4.58 3.68 16.88
C VAL A 256 3.27 3.99 17.61
N GLN A 257 2.14 3.78 16.94
CA GLN A 257 0.79 3.99 17.45
C GLN A 257 -0.10 2.80 17.05
N PRO A 258 -1.31 2.60 17.59
CA PRO A 258 -2.18 1.53 17.11
C PRO A 258 -2.49 1.64 15.61
N GLN A 259 -2.60 0.50 14.92
CA GLN A 259 -2.86 0.45 13.48
C GLN A 259 -4.18 1.14 13.09
N GLY A 260 -4.25 1.67 11.87
CA GLY A 260 -5.40 2.43 11.40
C GLY A 260 -5.12 3.25 10.14
N PRO A 261 -6.13 4.03 9.66
CA PRO A 261 -5.95 4.94 8.55
C PRO A 261 -4.86 5.98 8.84
N LYS A 262 -4.11 6.39 7.81
CA LYS A 262 -3.16 7.50 7.94
C LYS A 262 -3.91 8.81 8.20
N ALA A 263 -3.31 9.71 8.97
CA ALA A 263 -3.93 11.01 9.28
C ALA A 263 -4.07 11.91 8.04
N ASN A 264 -3.09 11.87 7.15
CA ASN A 264 -3.04 12.66 5.92
C ASN A 264 -2.99 11.74 4.70
N ILE A 265 -4.15 11.26 4.27
CA ILE A 265 -4.28 10.45 3.04
C ILE A 265 -4.30 11.41 1.85
N LEU A 266 -3.31 11.31 0.98
CA LEU A 266 -3.16 12.20 -0.19
C LEU A 266 -3.70 11.56 -1.48
N VAL A 267 -3.74 10.23 -1.53
CA VAL A 267 -4.25 9.47 -2.67
C VAL A 267 -5.77 9.54 -2.79
N SER A 268 -6.27 9.57 -4.03
CA SER A 268 -7.67 9.38 -4.34
C SER A 268 -7.90 8.03 -5.03
N GLY A 269 -9.16 7.63 -5.13
CA GLY A 269 -9.53 6.43 -5.90
C GLY A 269 -9.21 6.55 -7.38
N ASN A 270 -8.96 7.74 -7.94
CA ASN A 270 -8.59 7.88 -9.35
C ASN A 270 -7.17 7.34 -9.60
N GLU A 271 -6.19 7.66 -8.77
CA GLU A 271 -4.82 7.13 -8.89
C GLU A 271 -4.83 5.61 -8.73
N ILE A 272 -5.60 5.11 -7.76
CA ILE A 272 -5.77 3.67 -7.52
C ILE A 272 -6.38 2.97 -8.73
N ARG A 273 -7.44 3.55 -9.32
CA ARG A 273 -8.09 2.98 -10.51
C ARG A 273 -7.23 3.05 -11.75
N GLN A 274 -6.40 4.08 -11.91
CA GLN A 274 -5.43 4.17 -12.99
C GLN A 274 -4.38 3.06 -12.89
N PHE A 275 -3.85 2.83 -11.68
CA PHE A 275 -2.96 1.71 -11.40
C PHE A 275 -3.64 0.38 -11.72
N ALA A 276 -4.84 0.13 -11.19
CA ALA A 276 -5.58 -1.12 -11.41
C ALA A 276 -5.84 -1.37 -12.92
N LYS A 277 -6.25 -0.34 -13.66
CA LYS A 277 -6.43 -0.42 -15.13
C LYS A 277 -5.13 -0.82 -15.83
N THR A 278 -4.03 -0.15 -15.50
CA THR A 278 -2.73 -0.42 -16.13
C THR A 278 -2.26 -1.86 -15.85
N LEU A 279 -2.43 -2.36 -14.63
CA LEU A 279 -2.07 -3.74 -14.30
C LEU A 279 -2.96 -4.76 -15.01
N MET A 280 -4.28 -4.51 -15.10
CA MET A 280 -5.18 -5.39 -15.85
C MET A 280 -4.78 -5.46 -17.33
N GLU A 281 -4.42 -4.34 -17.94
CA GLU A 281 -3.90 -4.31 -19.32
C GLU A 281 -2.63 -5.15 -19.45
N ARG A 282 -1.68 -5.02 -18.52
CA ARG A 282 -0.43 -5.83 -18.49
C ARG A 282 -0.69 -7.33 -18.26
N MET A 283 -1.80 -7.68 -17.61
CA MET A 283 -2.26 -9.06 -17.42
C MET A 283 -3.10 -9.59 -18.61
N ASN A 284 -3.29 -8.80 -19.68
CA ASN A 284 -4.17 -9.10 -20.82
C ASN A 284 -5.65 -9.27 -20.44
N ILE A 285 -6.10 -8.58 -19.38
CA ILE A 285 -7.49 -8.58 -18.92
C ILE A 285 -8.23 -7.45 -19.64
N THR A 286 -9.19 -7.82 -20.49
CA THR A 286 -10.00 -6.83 -21.23
C THR A 286 -11.15 -6.33 -20.37
N LEU A 287 -11.16 -5.01 -20.11
CA LEU A 287 -12.29 -4.35 -19.46
C LEU A 287 -13.45 -4.22 -20.44
N LEU A 288 -14.56 -4.88 -20.15
CA LEU A 288 -15.82 -4.80 -20.91
C LEU A 288 -16.41 -3.37 -20.99
N GLU A 289 -15.85 -2.39 -20.27
CA GLU A 289 -16.29 -0.98 -20.33
C GLU A 289 -15.99 -0.30 -21.68
N GLU A 290 -15.05 -0.81 -22.49
CA GLU A 290 -14.68 -0.17 -23.77
C GLU A 290 -15.60 -0.54 -24.95
N ALA A 291 -16.40 -1.60 -24.84
CA ALA A 291 -17.38 -1.98 -25.88
C ALA A 291 -18.57 -1.00 -25.98
N GLY A 292 -18.84 -0.21 -24.93
CA GLY A 292 -19.99 0.70 -24.89
C GLY A 292 -19.73 2.15 -25.34
N ARG A 293 -18.49 2.49 -25.74
CA ARG A 293 -18.14 3.87 -26.16
C ARG A 293 -18.04 4.09 -27.67
N TYR A 294 -18.00 3.00 -28.46
CA TYR A 294 -17.98 3.06 -29.92
C TYR A 294 -18.97 2.04 -30.52
N GLY A 295 -20.25 2.17 -30.19
CA GLY A 295 -21.30 1.34 -30.78
C GLY A 295 -22.62 2.10 -30.77
N GLY A 296 -23.07 2.56 -31.95
CA GLY A 296 -24.38 3.15 -32.12
C GLY A 296 -25.47 2.14 -31.76
N SER A 297 -26.38 2.58 -30.90
CA SER A 297 -27.50 1.82 -30.35
C SER A 297 -28.33 1.05 -31.39
N SER A 298 -28.50 -0.25 -31.19
CA SER A 298 -29.67 -0.99 -31.67
C SER A 298 -30.52 -1.45 -30.48
N GLU A 299 -31.84 -1.33 -30.59
CA GLU A 299 -32.77 -1.71 -29.50
C GLU A 299 -32.76 -3.20 -29.18
N GLN A 300 -32.13 -4.03 -30.02
CA GLN A 300 -31.92 -5.46 -29.80
C GLN A 300 -30.71 -5.78 -28.89
N GLU A 301 -29.78 -4.85 -28.67
CA GLU A 301 -28.65 -5.03 -27.72
C GLU A 301 -29.06 -4.78 -26.26
N LYS A 302 -30.12 -4.00 -26.02
CA LYS A 302 -30.65 -3.74 -24.67
C LYS A 302 -31.16 -5.00 -23.96
N GLU A 303 -31.52 -6.06 -24.69
CA GLU A 303 -31.91 -7.35 -24.10
C GLU A 303 -30.72 -8.29 -23.85
N ARG A 304 -29.59 -8.12 -24.57
CA ARG A 304 -28.32 -8.83 -24.28
C ARG A 304 -27.51 -8.18 -23.15
N GLU A 305 -27.84 -6.95 -22.76
CA GLU A 305 -27.28 -6.21 -21.62
C GLU A 305 -27.90 -6.56 -20.26
N LYS A 306 -28.60 -7.70 -20.11
CA LYS A 306 -28.62 -8.37 -18.81
C LYS A 306 -27.24 -8.98 -18.60
N LYS A 307 -26.28 -8.13 -18.21
CA LYS A 307 -25.02 -8.55 -17.64
C LYS A 307 -25.38 -9.51 -16.51
N ASP A 308 -25.00 -10.78 -16.62
CA ASP A 308 -25.19 -11.75 -15.54
C ASP A 308 -24.30 -11.31 -14.37
N ASP A 309 -24.80 -10.37 -13.56
CA ASP A 309 -24.14 -9.92 -12.35
C ASP A 309 -23.84 -11.15 -11.49
N TYR A 310 -22.61 -11.22 -10.99
CA TYR A 310 -22.16 -12.34 -10.18
C TYR A 310 -21.39 -11.86 -8.95
N ILE A 311 -21.44 -12.70 -7.93
CA ILE A 311 -20.77 -12.50 -6.65
C ILE A 311 -19.51 -13.37 -6.65
N VAL A 312 -18.39 -12.81 -6.20
CA VAL A 312 -17.16 -13.57 -5.98
C VAL A 312 -16.99 -13.78 -4.47
N VAL A 313 -16.75 -15.02 -4.07
CA VAL A 313 -16.41 -15.40 -2.70
C VAL A 313 -14.99 -15.92 -2.68
N PHE A 314 -14.13 -15.36 -1.83
CA PHE A 314 -12.82 -15.94 -1.61
C PHE A 314 -12.91 -17.17 -0.70
N SER A 315 -12.38 -18.28 -1.18
CA SER A 315 -12.10 -19.49 -0.41
C SER A 315 -10.66 -19.47 0.11
N ARG A 316 -10.39 -20.27 1.14
CA ARG A 316 -9.07 -20.48 1.75
C ARG A 316 -8.94 -21.94 2.14
N SER A 317 -7.71 -22.47 2.18
CA SER A 317 -7.45 -23.86 2.59
C SER A 317 -6.61 -23.99 3.87
N THR A 318 -5.98 -22.91 4.33
CA THR A 318 -4.99 -22.95 5.42
C THR A 318 -5.44 -22.28 6.71
N THR A 319 -5.85 -21.01 6.66
CA THR A 319 -6.19 -20.20 7.84
C THR A 319 -7.42 -19.34 7.58
N ARG A 320 -8.15 -18.99 8.65
CA ARG A 320 -9.32 -18.10 8.60
C ARG A 320 -10.38 -18.63 7.64
N LEU A 321 -10.69 -19.91 7.78
CA LEU A 321 -11.63 -20.63 6.93
C LEU A 321 -13.07 -20.18 7.20
N ILE A 322 -13.89 -20.15 6.16
CA ILE A 322 -15.35 -20.11 6.28
C ILE A 322 -15.81 -21.57 6.35
N LEU A 323 -16.16 -22.05 7.54
CA LEU A 323 -16.42 -23.47 7.79
C LEU A 323 -17.66 -24.00 7.04
N ASN A 324 -18.64 -23.13 6.79
CA ASN A 324 -19.85 -23.43 6.02
C ASN A 324 -19.89 -22.65 4.70
N GLU A 325 -18.77 -22.61 3.97
CA GLU A 325 -18.65 -21.88 2.70
C GLU A 325 -19.74 -22.26 1.69
N ALA A 326 -20.06 -23.54 1.55
CA ALA A 326 -21.11 -24.00 0.64
C ALA A 326 -22.50 -23.42 0.99
N GLU A 327 -22.83 -23.34 2.29
CA GLU A 327 -24.08 -22.73 2.75
C GLU A 327 -24.11 -21.22 2.46
N LEU A 328 -22.98 -20.54 2.68
CA LEU A 328 -22.83 -19.11 2.38
C LEU A 328 -23.01 -18.84 0.88
N VAL A 329 -22.38 -19.64 0.03
CA VAL A 329 -22.50 -19.55 -1.44
C VAL A 329 -23.95 -19.75 -1.89
N MET A 330 -24.62 -20.79 -1.39
CA MET A 330 -26.02 -21.04 -1.71
C MET A 330 -26.94 -19.92 -1.22
N ALA A 331 -26.72 -19.42 -0.01
CA ALA A 331 -27.51 -18.34 0.57
C ALA A 331 -27.36 -17.02 -0.22
N LEU A 332 -26.13 -16.68 -0.63
CA LEU A 332 -25.87 -15.53 -1.49
C LEU A 332 -26.55 -15.68 -2.86
N ALA A 333 -26.45 -16.86 -3.48
CA ALA A 333 -27.07 -17.13 -4.77
C ALA A 333 -28.59 -16.99 -4.71
N GLN A 334 -29.22 -17.55 -3.68
CA GLN A 334 -30.65 -17.48 -3.45
C GLN A 334 -31.12 -16.06 -3.11
N GLU A 335 -30.40 -15.33 -2.26
CA GLU A 335 -30.80 -14.00 -1.84
C GLU A 335 -30.74 -12.99 -2.99
N PHE A 336 -29.66 -13.01 -3.77
CA PHE A 336 -29.43 -12.02 -4.81
C PHE A 336 -29.88 -12.47 -6.20
N GLN A 337 -30.26 -13.75 -6.36
CA GLN A 337 -30.58 -14.35 -7.67
C GLN A 337 -29.45 -14.14 -8.68
N MET A 338 -28.20 -14.25 -8.19
CA MET A 338 -26.97 -14.07 -8.95
C MET A 338 -26.13 -15.33 -8.90
N ARG A 339 -25.34 -15.55 -9.96
CA ARG A 339 -24.31 -16.59 -9.93
C ARG A 339 -23.27 -16.22 -8.86
N VAL A 340 -22.85 -17.21 -8.08
CA VAL A 340 -21.77 -17.05 -7.11
C VAL A 340 -20.57 -17.89 -7.57
N VAL A 341 -19.39 -17.28 -7.57
CA VAL A 341 -18.14 -17.91 -8.00
C VAL A 341 -17.17 -17.90 -6.82
N THR A 342 -16.57 -19.05 -6.55
CA THR A 342 -15.50 -19.16 -5.57
C THR A 342 -14.13 -19.01 -6.23
N VAL A 343 -13.23 -18.29 -5.57
CA VAL A 343 -11.83 -18.09 -6.01
C VAL A 343 -10.88 -18.35 -4.85
N SER A 344 -9.70 -18.91 -5.13
CA SER A 344 -8.67 -19.22 -4.12
C SER A 344 -7.30 -18.84 -4.66
N LEU A 345 -6.48 -18.19 -3.81
CA LEU A 345 -5.08 -17.88 -4.16
C LEU A 345 -4.19 -19.13 -4.19
N GLU A 346 -4.61 -20.19 -3.50
CA GLU A 346 -3.93 -21.48 -3.44
C GLU A 346 -4.18 -22.32 -4.71
N ASP A 347 -5.35 -22.16 -5.34
CA ASP A 347 -5.78 -23.01 -6.46
C ASP A 347 -5.73 -22.30 -7.83
N GLN A 348 -5.74 -20.96 -7.87
CA GLN A 348 -5.87 -20.17 -9.10
C GLN A 348 -4.76 -19.12 -9.22
N SER A 349 -4.35 -18.85 -10.46
CA SER A 349 -3.42 -17.74 -10.73
C SER A 349 -4.04 -16.39 -10.38
N PHE A 350 -3.21 -15.45 -9.94
CA PHE A 350 -3.68 -14.11 -9.57
C PHE A 350 -4.39 -13.40 -10.74
N SER A 351 -3.88 -13.51 -11.97
CA SER A 351 -4.53 -12.95 -13.17
C SER A 351 -5.95 -13.52 -13.37
N SER A 352 -6.15 -14.84 -13.21
CA SER A 352 -7.46 -15.45 -13.31
C SER A 352 -8.42 -14.93 -12.24
N ILE A 353 -7.94 -14.70 -11.02
CA ILE A 353 -8.74 -14.13 -9.94
C ILE A 353 -9.13 -12.69 -10.28
N ILE A 354 -8.20 -11.87 -10.76
CA ILE A 354 -8.49 -10.48 -11.15
C ILE A 354 -9.45 -10.42 -12.33
N GLN A 355 -9.36 -11.34 -13.30
CA GLN A 355 -10.33 -11.46 -14.39
C GLN A 355 -11.75 -11.63 -13.83
N MET A 356 -11.92 -12.48 -12.81
CA MET A 356 -13.22 -12.67 -12.16
C MET A 356 -13.64 -11.46 -11.33
N ILE A 357 -12.73 -10.84 -10.57
CA ILE A 357 -13.04 -9.70 -9.70
C ILE A 357 -13.38 -8.44 -10.50
N SER A 358 -12.72 -8.20 -11.63
CA SER A 358 -12.89 -6.99 -12.45
C SER A 358 -14.32 -6.79 -12.98
N GLY A 359 -15.10 -7.86 -13.11
CA GLY A 359 -16.50 -7.84 -13.52
C GLY A 359 -17.50 -8.08 -12.39
N ALA A 360 -17.05 -8.32 -11.16
CA ALA A 360 -17.90 -8.77 -10.06
C ALA A 360 -18.81 -7.65 -9.53
N PHE A 361 -20.04 -8.01 -9.19
CA PHE A 361 -20.99 -7.13 -8.51
C PHE A 361 -20.65 -6.94 -7.03
N MET A 362 -20.13 -8.01 -6.42
CA MET A 362 -19.79 -8.07 -5.00
C MET A 362 -18.61 -9.02 -4.79
N LEU A 363 -17.70 -8.63 -3.92
CA LEU A 363 -16.61 -9.45 -3.42
C LEU A 363 -16.82 -9.74 -1.93
N VAL A 364 -16.88 -11.01 -1.55
CA VAL A 364 -17.08 -11.47 -0.17
C VAL A 364 -15.84 -12.23 0.29
N SER A 365 -15.28 -11.86 1.44
CA SER A 365 -14.08 -12.52 1.97
C SER A 365 -13.93 -12.33 3.47
N MET A 366 -13.34 -13.31 4.14
CA MET A 366 -12.75 -13.11 5.47
C MET A 366 -11.64 -12.05 5.41
N HIS A 367 -11.53 -11.23 6.45
CA HIS A 367 -10.47 -10.25 6.64
C HIS A 367 -9.10 -10.90 6.36
N GLY A 368 -8.28 -10.24 5.56
CA GLY A 368 -6.94 -10.70 5.22
C GLY A 368 -6.40 -10.10 3.94
N ALA A 369 -5.14 -10.40 3.62
CA ALA A 369 -4.36 -9.74 2.59
C ALA A 369 -5.03 -9.75 1.20
N GLN A 370 -5.71 -10.84 0.84
CA GLN A 370 -6.35 -11.00 -0.48
C GLN A 370 -7.44 -9.97 -0.78
N LEU A 371 -8.05 -9.34 0.23
CA LEU A 371 -9.06 -8.29 0.03
C LEU A 371 -8.50 -7.04 -0.64
N ILE A 372 -7.18 -6.88 -0.73
CA ILE A 372 -6.56 -5.84 -1.55
C ILE A 372 -6.91 -5.98 -3.04
N SER A 373 -7.32 -7.17 -3.50
CA SER A 373 -7.87 -7.35 -4.85
C SER A 373 -9.15 -6.53 -5.11
N SER A 374 -9.79 -5.98 -4.08
CA SER A 374 -10.88 -5.01 -4.23
C SER A 374 -10.50 -3.74 -5.01
N LEU A 375 -9.19 -3.43 -5.16
CA LEU A 375 -8.69 -2.38 -6.05
C LEU A 375 -9.20 -2.55 -7.50
N PHE A 376 -9.42 -3.79 -7.92
CA PHE A 376 -9.82 -4.15 -9.28
C PHE A 376 -11.34 -4.17 -9.49
N LEU A 377 -12.14 -3.98 -8.43
CA LEU A 377 -13.60 -3.99 -8.56
C LEU A 377 -14.13 -2.82 -9.39
N PRO A 378 -15.20 -3.04 -10.17
CA PRO A 378 -15.83 -1.98 -10.94
C PRO A 378 -16.50 -0.96 -10.02
N ARG A 379 -16.74 0.25 -10.54
CA ARG A 379 -17.43 1.30 -9.78
C ARG A 379 -18.83 0.84 -9.36
N GLY A 380 -19.17 1.16 -8.12
CA GLY A 380 -20.42 0.78 -7.49
C GLY A 380 -20.43 -0.64 -6.96
N ALA A 381 -19.46 -1.51 -7.21
CA ALA A 381 -19.43 -2.85 -6.64
C ALA A 381 -19.32 -2.83 -5.10
N ALA A 382 -19.72 -3.93 -4.46
CA ALA A 382 -19.66 -4.09 -3.02
C ALA A 382 -18.44 -4.90 -2.57
N VAL A 383 -17.78 -4.46 -1.49
CA VAL A 383 -16.78 -5.24 -0.76
C VAL A 383 -17.39 -5.64 0.58
N VAL A 384 -17.56 -6.94 0.79
CA VAL A 384 -18.13 -7.50 2.02
C VAL A 384 -17.03 -8.21 2.79
N GLU A 385 -16.63 -7.59 3.89
CA GLU A 385 -15.53 -8.05 4.73
C GLU A 385 -16.05 -8.74 5.99
N LEU A 386 -15.65 -10.00 6.19
CA LEU A 386 -16.04 -10.81 7.34
C LEU A 386 -14.93 -10.84 8.39
N PHE A 387 -15.28 -10.60 9.64
CA PHE A 387 -14.36 -10.57 10.77
C PHE A 387 -14.61 -11.76 11.72
N PRO A 388 -13.54 -12.46 12.16
CA PRO A 388 -13.63 -13.48 13.19
C PRO A 388 -14.16 -12.93 14.53
N PHE A 389 -14.41 -13.84 15.46
CA PHE A 389 -14.83 -13.48 16.81
C PHE A 389 -13.78 -12.60 17.53
N ALA A 390 -14.24 -11.71 18.40
CA ALA A 390 -13.43 -10.71 19.12
C ALA A 390 -12.68 -9.67 18.25
N VAL A 391 -12.68 -9.78 16.92
CA VAL A 391 -12.04 -8.81 16.04
C VAL A 391 -13.01 -7.67 15.71
N ASN A 392 -12.63 -6.43 16.03
CA ASN A 392 -13.47 -5.26 15.84
C ASN A 392 -13.29 -4.61 14.45
N PRO A 393 -14.32 -4.60 13.57
CA PRO A 393 -14.23 -4.03 12.22
C PRO A 393 -13.90 -2.54 12.17
N GLU A 394 -14.10 -1.79 13.26
CA GLU A 394 -13.81 -0.36 13.32
C GLU A 394 -12.33 -0.06 13.64
N GLN A 395 -11.55 -1.06 14.04
CA GLN A 395 -10.13 -0.89 14.37
C GLN A 395 -9.20 -1.31 13.22
N TYR A 396 -9.60 -2.32 12.43
CA TYR A 396 -8.80 -2.91 11.36
C TYR A 396 -9.42 -2.57 10.00
N THR A 397 -9.18 -1.35 9.52
CA THR A 397 -9.96 -0.71 8.44
C THR A 397 -9.19 -0.44 7.11
N PRO A 398 -8.20 -1.24 6.66
CA PRO A 398 -7.49 -0.94 5.42
C PRO A 398 -8.43 -0.91 4.20
N TYR A 399 -9.39 -1.85 4.11
CA TYR A 399 -10.31 -1.94 2.97
C TYR A 399 -11.52 -1.00 3.08
N LYS A 400 -12.00 -0.74 4.30
CA LYS A 400 -12.96 0.35 4.56
C LYS A 400 -12.39 1.70 4.12
N THR A 401 -11.13 1.96 4.44
CA THR A 401 -10.42 3.19 4.05
C THR A 401 -10.28 3.26 2.54
N LEU A 402 -9.80 2.20 1.89
CA LEU A 402 -9.71 2.09 0.43
C LEU A 402 -11.05 2.39 -0.26
N ALA A 403 -12.12 1.71 0.15
CA ALA A 403 -13.44 1.87 -0.44
C ALA A 403 -14.00 3.30 -0.24
N SER A 404 -13.58 3.98 0.82
CA SER A 404 -13.98 5.35 1.15
C SER A 404 -13.13 6.42 0.46
N LEU A 405 -12.07 6.06 -0.27
CA LEU A 405 -11.26 7.04 -0.99
C LEU A 405 -12.11 7.77 -2.05
N PRO A 406 -11.98 9.10 -2.18
CA PRO A 406 -12.73 9.86 -3.18
C PRO A 406 -12.50 9.34 -4.61
N GLY A 407 -13.56 8.97 -5.33
CA GLY A 407 -13.49 8.41 -6.68
C GLY A 407 -13.24 6.90 -6.76
N MET A 408 -13.09 6.23 -5.61
CA MET A 408 -13.02 4.77 -5.57
C MET A 408 -14.40 4.15 -5.74
N ASP A 409 -15.46 4.80 -5.25
CA ASP A 409 -16.86 4.44 -5.51
C ASP A 409 -17.21 2.97 -5.23
N LEU A 410 -16.64 2.38 -4.16
CA LEU A 410 -17.00 1.05 -3.71
C LEU A 410 -17.95 1.14 -2.52
N HIS A 411 -18.86 0.18 -2.42
CA HIS A 411 -19.75 0.06 -1.27
C HIS A 411 -19.17 -0.94 -0.27
N TYR A 412 -18.65 -0.43 0.85
CA TYR A 412 -18.06 -1.27 1.89
C TYR A 412 -19.11 -1.77 2.88
N VAL A 413 -19.06 -3.05 3.20
CA VAL A 413 -19.89 -3.73 4.19
C VAL A 413 -18.99 -4.56 5.09
N SER A 414 -19.18 -4.50 6.40
CA SER A 414 -18.52 -5.40 7.34
C SER A 414 -19.53 -6.27 8.08
N TRP A 415 -19.19 -7.54 8.26
CA TRP A 415 -19.88 -8.46 9.15
C TRP A 415 -18.89 -9.01 10.17
N ARG A 416 -19.31 -9.15 11.43
CA ARG A 416 -18.48 -9.69 12.51
C ARG A 416 -19.16 -10.91 13.11
N ASN A 417 -18.39 -11.98 13.33
CA ASN A 417 -18.87 -13.07 14.16
C ASN A 417 -18.99 -12.61 15.62
N THR A 418 -20.22 -12.57 16.14
CA THR A 418 -20.51 -12.22 17.54
C THR A 418 -20.71 -13.46 18.42
N LYS A 419 -20.72 -14.66 17.84
CA LYS A 419 -20.97 -15.93 18.53
C LYS A 419 -19.67 -16.69 18.70
N GLU A 420 -19.21 -16.81 19.95
CA GLU A 420 -18.02 -17.60 20.27
C GLU A 420 -18.17 -19.07 19.85
N ALA A 421 -19.37 -19.65 19.99
CA ALA A 421 -19.69 -21.01 19.55
C ALA A 421 -19.49 -21.26 18.04
N ASN A 422 -19.44 -20.19 17.23
CA ASN A 422 -19.19 -20.25 15.79
C ASN A 422 -17.71 -20.09 15.43
N THR A 423 -16.80 -20.35 16.38
CA THR A 423 -15.37 -20.07 16.25
C THR A 423 -14.57 -21.35 16.48
N VAL A 424 -13.61 -21.63 15.60
CA VAL A 424 -12.62 -22.70 15.79
C VAL A 424 -11.23 -22.09 15.91
N THR A 425 -10.58 -22.34 17.05
CA THR A 425 -9.25 -21.80 17.38
C THR A 425 -8.19 -22.89 17.25
N HIS A 426 -6.92 -22.49 17.07
CA HIS A 426 -5.82 -23.40 16.77
C HIS A 426 -4.60 -23.15 17.67
N PRO A 427 -4.69 -23.40 18.98
CA PRO A 427 -3.66 -23.01 19.95
C PRO A 427 -2.30 -23.70 19.72
N ASN A 428 -2.30 -24.86 19.04
CA ASN A 428 -1.10 -25.65 18.74
C ASN A 428 -0.35 -25.24 17.45
N ARG A 429 -0.88 -24.30 16.66
CA ARG A 429 -0.19 -23.81 15.47
C ARG A 429 1.09 -23.04 15.84
N PRO A 430 1.97 -22.73 14.88
CA PRO A 430 3.02 -21.73 15.09
C PRO A 430 2.43 -20.38 15.56
N TRP A 431 3.21 -19.59 16.29
CA TRP A 431 2.73 -18.35 16.91
C TRP A 431 2.30 -17.32 15.85
N GLU A 432 3.00 -17.28 14.72
CA GLU A 432 2.69 -16.46 13.55
C GLU A 432 1.35 -16.80 12.87
N GLN A 433 0.78 -17.97 13.18
CA GLN A 433 -0.54 -18.43 12.75
C GLN A 433 -1.54 -18.54 13.91
N GLY A 434 -1.28 -17.83 15.01
CA GLY A 434 -2.21 -17.68 16.14
C GLY A 434 -2.12 -18.77 17.21
N GLY A 435 -1.08 -19.62 17.20
CA GLY A 435 -0.86 -20.56 18.29
C GLY A 435 -0.38 -19.86 19.56
N ILE A 436 -0.83 -20.36 20.72
CA ILE A 436 -0.58 -19.75 22.04
C ILE A 436 0.06 -20.71 23.05
N VAL A 437 0.29 -21.98 22.69
CA VAL A 437 0.86 -22.99 23.60
C VAL A 437 2.26 -22.63 24.12
N HIS A 438 2.99 -21.80 23.37
CA HIS A 438 4.31 -21.31 23.76
C HIS A 438 4.28 -20.24 24.87
N LEU A 439 3.11 -19.72 25.23
CA LEU A 439 2.92 -18.70 26.28
C LEU A 439 2.70 -19.35 27.65
N GLU A 440 2.88 -18.56 28.71
CA GLU A 440 2.53 -18.98 30.07
C GLU A 440 1.03 -19.28 30.20
N LYS A 441 0.65 -20.22 31.06
CA LYS A 441 -0.75 -20.67 31.20
C LYS A 441 -1.71 -19.53 31.55
N GLU A 442 -1.29 -18.62 32.42
CA GLU A 442 -2.09 -17.45 32.81
C GLU A 442 -2.41 -16.54 31.60
N GLU A 443 -1.43 -16.35 30.71
CA GLU A 443 -1.62 -15.56 29.49
C GLU A 443 -2.51 -16.28 28.48
N GLN A 444 -2.38 -17.61 28.36
CA GLN A 444 -3.28 -18.42 27.55
C GLN A 444 -4.74 -18.29 28.04
N GLU A 445 -4.97 -18.42 29.34
CA GLU A 445 -6.29 -18.27 29.97
C GLU A 445 -6.87 -16.86 29.77
N ARG A 446 -6.04 -15.82 29.92
CA ARG A 446 -6.41 -14.43 29.65
C ARG A 446 -6.85 -14.23 28.20
N ILE A 447 -6.06 -14.73 27.24
CA ILE A 447 -6.36 -14.64 25.81
C ILE A 447 -7.66 -15.39 25.49
N LEU A 448 -7.84 -16.61 26.00
CA LEU A 448 -9.03 -17.42 25.77
C LEU A 448 -10.31 -16.74 26.30
N ALA A 449 -10.24 -16.11 27.47
CA ALA A 449 -11.37 -15.42 28.09
C ALA A 449 -11.74 -14.09 27.41
N SER A 450 -10.89 -13.54 26.53
CA SER A 450 -11.11 -12.22 25.93
C SER A 450 -12.26 -12.20 24.91
N LYS A 451 -12.98 -11.08 24.83
CA LYS A 451 -14.15 -10.93 23.93
C LYS A 451 -14.01 -9.80 22.91
N ASP A 452 -12.96 -9.00 23.03
CA ASP A 452 -12.59 -7.98 22.07
C ASP A 452 -11.06 -7.82 22.13
N VAL A 453 -10.41 -7.72 20.96
CA VAL A 453 -8.98 -7.47 20.89
C VAL A 453 -8.73 -5.99 21.19
N PRO A 454 -7.96 -5.64 22.23
CA PRO A 454 -7.63 -4.25 22.50
C PRO A 454 -6.73 -3.69 21.39
N ARG A 455 -6.74 -2.35 21.26
CA ARG A 455 -5.77 -1.64 20.43
C ARG A 455 -4.36 -2.00 20.87
N HIS A 456 -3.53 -2.36 19.90
CA HIS A 456 -2.18 -2.85 20.13
C HIS A 456 -1.24 -2.31 19.06
N LEU A 457 0.06 -2.35 19.35
CA LEU A 457 1.12 -2.11 18.38
C LEU A 457 1.38 -3.39 17.57
N CYS A 458 1.83 -3.19 16.34
CA CYS A 458 2.30 -4.27 15.48
C CYS A 458 3.49 -5.02 16.09
N CYS A 459 3.81 -6.25 15.71
CA CYS A 459 3.09 -7.19 14.84
C CYS A 459 2.95 -8.57 15.49
N ARG A 460 3.36 -8.66 16.76
CA ARG A 460 3.55 -9.91 17.50
C ARG A 460 2.61 -10.00 18.71
N ASN A 461 1.53 -9.23 18.72
CA ASN A 461 0.56 -9.30 19.80
C ASN A 461 -0.14 -10.68 19.76
N PRO A 462 0.04 -11.53 20.79
CA PRO A 462 -0.44 -12.92 20.73
C PRO A 462 -1.96 -13.02 20.72
N GLU A 463 -2.64 -12.11 21.43
CA GLU A 463 -4.11 -12.06 21.46
C GLU A 463 -4.69 -11.72 20.08
N TRP A 464 -4.12 -10.72 19.40
CA TRP A 464 -4.46 -10.39 18.02
C TRP A 464 -4.27 -11.58 17.09
N LEU A 465 -3.09 -12.21 17.11
CA LEU A 465 -2.79 -13.35 16.25
C LEU A 465 -3.75 -14.52 16.53
N PHE A 466 -4.00 -14.81 17.81
CA PHE A 466 -4.95 -15.85 18.23
C PHE A 466 -6.38 -15.58 17.74
N ARG A 467 -6.85 -14.33 17.78
CA ARG A 467 -8.21 -13.94 17.36
C ARG A 467 -8.36 -13.80 15.86
N ILE A 468 -7.35 -13.27 15.16
CA ILE A 468 -7.46 -13.04 13.72
C ILE A 468 -7.34 -14.32 12.90
N TYR A 469 -6.58 -15.32 13.35
CA TYR A 469 -6.37 -16.59 12.62
C TYR A 469 -7.41 -17.69 12.90
N GLN A 470 -8.51 -17.34 13.56
CA GLN A 470 -9.60 -18.27 13.85
C GLN A 470 -10.40 -18.60 12.60
N ASP A 471 -10.88 -19.84 12.52
CA ASP A 471 -11.86 -20.23 11.50
C ASP A 471 -13.26 -19.92 12.02
N THR A 472 -14.17 -19.60 11.09
CA THR A 472 -15.48 -19.04 11.42
C THR A 472 -16.60 -19.82 10.74
N LEU A 473 -17.60 -20.22 11.54
CA LEU A 473 -18.89 -20.67 11.05
C LEU A 473 -19.79 -19.44 10.87
N VAL A 474 -20.08 -19.06 9.63
CA VAL A 474 -20.84 -17.84 9.36
C VAL A 474 -22.31 -18.05 9.72
N ASP A 475 -22.83 -17.18 10.59
CA ASP A 475 -24.26 -17.15 10.88
C ASP A 475 -25.01 -16.53 9.69
N ILE A 476 -25.51 -17.38 8.80
CA ILE A 476 -26.13 -16.98 7.53
C ILE A 476 -27.27 -15.97 7.73
N PRO A 477 -28.22 -16.15 8.68
CA PRO A 477 -29.28 -15.17 8.89
C PRO A 477 -28.76 -13.79 9.32
N SER A 478 -27.82 -13.74 10.27
CA SER A 478 -27.17 -12.48 10.70
C SER A 478 -26.42 -11.82 9.56
N PHE A 479 -25.66 -12.61 8.80
CA PHE A 479 -24.89 -12.15 7.64
C PHE A 479 -25.79 -11.52 6.58
N LEU A 480 -26.84 -12.24 6.15
CA LEU A 480 -27.78 -11.74 5.15
C LEU A 480 -28.54 -10.50 5.64
N SER A 481 -28.88 -10.42 6.93
CA SER A 481 -29.53 -9.23 7.49
C SER A 481 -28.65 -7.99 7.31
N VAL A 482 -27.37 -8.07 7.72
CA VAL A 482 -26.42 -6.96 7.57
C VAL A 482 -26.25 -6.60 6.10
N LEU A 483 -26.12 -7.59 5.24
CA LEU A 483 -25.89 -7.38 3.82
C LEU A 483 -27.10 -6.72 3.13
N LYS A 484 -28.33 -7.18 3.40
CA LYS A 484 -29.56 -6.57 2.87
C LYS A 484 -29.69 -5.11 3.28
N ASP A 485 -29.44 -4.82 4.55
CA ASP A 485 -29.54 -3.45 5.06
C ASP A 485 -28.50 -2.52 4.43
N ALA A 486 -27.27 -3.01 4.26
CA ALA A 486 -26.24 -2.27 3.55
C ALA A 486 -26.63 -2.01 2.07
N MET A 487 -27.12 -3.03 1.37
CA MET A 487 -27.50 -2.94 -0.05
C MET A 487 -28.64 -1.94 -0.31
N LYS A 488 -29.55 -1.70 0.65
CA LYS A 488 -30.60 -0.66 0.53
C LYS A 488 -30.02 0.75 0.37
N THR A 489 -28.85 1.00 0.95
CA THR A 489 -28.19 2.31 0.95
C THR A 489 -27.19 2.50 -0.19
N ARG A 490 -27.01 1.46 -1.02
CA ARG A 490 -26.08 1.51 -2.15
C ARG A 490 -26.55 2.54 -3.19
N PRO A 491 -25.73 3.55 -3.52
CA PRO A 491 -26.10 4.52 -4.55
C PRO A 491 -26.18 3.83 -5.91
N ASN A 492 -27.26 4.09 -6.67
CA ASN A 492 -27.43 3.57 -8.03
C ASN A 492 -26.28 4.03 -8.93
N SER A 493 -25.46 3.06 -9.37
CA SER A 493 -24.24 3.25 -10.18
C SER A 493 -24.46 3.97 -11.51
N LYS A 494 -25.70 4.05 -12.02
CA LYS A 494 -26.06 4.73 -13.28
C LYS A 494 -25.90 6.26 -13.26
N LYS A 495 -25.56 6.89 -12.11
CA LYS A 495 -25.43 8.36 -12.00
C LYS A 495 -24.22 8.84 -11.18
N ALA A 496 -23.13 8.07 -11.11
CA ALA A 496 -21.87 8.59 -10.57
C ALA A 496 -21.23 9.57 -11.58
N LYS A 497 -21.79 10.78 -11.69
CA LYS A 497 -21.05 11.90 -12.26
C LYS A 497 -19.83 12.11 -11.37
N THR A 498 -18.64 12.03 -11.95
CA THR A 498 -17.37 12.41 -11.33
C THR A 498 -17.57 13.70 -10.56
N ALA A 499 -17.64 13.60 -9.23
CA ALA A 499 -17.77 14.76 -8.37
C ALA A 499 -16.42 15.46 -8.38
N SER A 500 -16.26 16.48 -9.22
CA SER A 500 -15.14 17.40 -9.09
C SER A 500 -15.29 18.11 -7.75
N THR A 501 -14.40 17.85 -6.80
CA THR A 501 -14.34 18.60 -5.54
C THR A 501 -13.86 20.01 -5.87
N VAL A 502 -14.81 20.96 -5.92
CA VAL A 502 -14.51 22.36 -6.23
C VAL A 502 -14.34 23.13 -4.92
N HIS A 503 -13.15 23.72 -4.73
CA HIS A 503 -12.81 24.51 -3.55
C HIS A 503 -13.42 25.92 -3.62
N PRO A 504 -13.76 26.55 -2.47
CA PRO A 504 -14.18 27.95 -2.48
C PRO A 504 -13.00 28.84 -2.91
N GLY A 505 -13.28 29.87 -3.69
CA GLY A 505 -12.29 30.87 -4.09
C GLY A 505 -11.90 31.78 -2.91
N ARG A 506 -10.98 32.72 -3.18
CA ARG A 506 -10.64 33.79 -2.21
C ARG A 506 -11.88 34.62 -1.85
N VAL A 507 -11.95 35.07 -0.59
CA VAL A 507 -12.91 36.13 -0.23
C VAL A 507 -12.56 37.41 -0.99
N ARG A 508 -13.56 38.26 -1.26
CA ARG A 508 -13.39 39.44 -2.12
C ARG A 508 -13.60 40.71 -1.31
N GLU A 509 -12.96 41.79 -1.74
CA GLU A 509 -13.12 43.13 -1.14
C GLU A 509 -13.00 43.10 0.40
N ALA A 510 -11.99 42.40 0.92
CA ALA A 510 -11.74 42.41 2.34
C ALA A 510 -11.31 43.82 2.77
N ARG A 511 -11.89 44.33 3.85
CA ARG A 511 -11.67 45.68 4.38
C ARG A 511 -11.61 45.62 5.89
N CYS A 512 -10.84 46.53 6.47
CA CYS A 512 -10.85 46.76 7.89
C CYS A 512 -11.12 48.23 8.23
N GLN A 513 -11.74 48.43 9.38
CA GLN A 513 -12.03 49.72 9.99
C GLN A 513 -11.60 49.65 11.44
N THR A 514 -10.95 50.70 11.92
CA THR A 514 -10.44 50.76 13.29
C THR A 514 -11.06 51.94 14.02
N SER A 515 -11.26 51.78 15.32
CA SER A 515 -11.71 52.86 16.19
C SER A 515 -10.99 52.79 17.53
N VAL A 516 -10.36 53.88 17.94
CA VAL A 516 -9.79 54.05 19.28
C VAL A 516 -10.84 54.70 20.16
N GLN A 517 -11.24 54.03 21.24
CA GLN A 517 -12.24 54.55 22.17
C GLN A 517 -11.60 55.30 23.34
N THR A 518 -10.45 54.82 23.82
CA THR A 518 -9.65 55.44 24.89
C THR A 518 -8.15 55.16 24.66
N SER A 519 -7.28 55.72 25.50
CA SER A 519 -5.83 55.44 25.45
C SER A 519 -5.45 53.97 25.74
N SER A 520 -6.40 53.14 26.18
CA SER A 520 -6.20 51.71 26.48
C SER A 520 -7.11 50.76 25.69
N GLU A 521 -8.07 51.26 24.91
CA GLU A 521 -9.06 50.43 24.20
C GLU A 521 -9.17 50.80 22.71
N ALA A 522 -8.95 49.80 21.86
CA ALA A 522 -9.18 49.90 20.42
C ALA A 522 -10.04 48.74 19.91
N LYS A 523 -10.75 48.98 18.80
CA LYS A 523 -11.54 47.97 18.10
C LYS A 523 -11.08 47.86 16.67
N LEU A 524 -11.01 46.61 16.19
CA LEU A 524 -10.68 46.26 14.82
C LEU A 524 -11.88 45.56 14.19
N SER A 525 -12.58 46.25 13.31
CA SER A 525 -13.69 45.71 12.53
C SER A 525 -13.16 45.22 11.18
N VAL A 526 -13.48 43.99 10.81
CA VAL A 526 -13.11 43.40 9.51
C VAL A 526 -14.38 42.98 8.77
N SER A 527 -14.38 43.10 7.45
CA SER A 527 -15.49 42.70 6.61
C SER A 527 -15.01 42.25 5.23
N TRP A 528 -15.77 41.38 4.57
CA TRP A 528 -15.47 40.91 3.21
C TRP A 528 -16.73 40.47 2.48
N GLN A 529 -16.60 40.28 1.16
CA GLN A 529 -17.59 39.62 0.33
C GLN A 529 -17.25 38.14 0.16
N ILE A 530 -18.30 37.33 -0.03
CA ILE A 530 -18.15 35.89 -0.24
C ILE A 530 -17.46 35.56 -1.58
N PRO A 531 -16.78 34.40 -1.68
CA PRO A 531 -16.20 33.94 -2.94
C PRO A 531 -17.25 33.79 -4.04
N TRP A 532 -16.92 34.25 -5.26
CA TRP A 532 -17.86 34.28 -6.39
C TRP A 532 -18.34 32.91 -6.84
N ASN A 533 -17.54 31.86 -6.61
CA ASN A 533 -17.83 30.50 -7.04
C ASN A 533 -18.71 29.72 -6.04
N LEU A 534 -18.99 30.27 -4.85
CA LEU A 534 -19.89 29.63 -3.89
C LEU A 534 -21.30 29.39 -4.46
N LYS A 535 -21.76 30.24 -5.39
CA LYS A 535 -23.07 30.06 -6.05
C LYS A 535 -23.18 28.79 -6.91
N PHE A 536 -22.04 28.23 -7.33
CA PHE A 536 -21.98 26.98 -8.07
C PHE A 536 -21.76 25.77 -7.17
N LEU A 537 -21.53 26.01 -5.87
CA LEU A 537 -21.33 24.99 -4.86
C LEU A 537 -22.66 24.79 -4.12
N LYS A 538 -23.08 23.53 -3.93
CA LYS A 538 -24.26 23.19 -3.13
C LYS A 538 -23.94 23.34 -1.64
N VAL A 539 -23.95 24.59 -1.18
CA VAL A 539 -23.41 24.98 0.13
C VAL A 539 -24.46 24.90 1.24
N ARG A 540 -24.20 24.10 2.28
CA ARG A 540 -25.04 24.00 3.49
C ARG A 540 -24.58 24.92 4.63
N GLU A 541 -23.28 25.06 4.83
CA GLU A 541 -22.68 25.85 5.93
C GLU A 541 -21.38 26.48 5.46
N VAL A 542 -21.19 27.78 5.69
CA VAL A 542 -19.97 28.54 5.37
C VAL A 542 -19.39 29.10 6.66
N LYS A 543 -18.08 28.95 6.83
CA LYS A 543 -17.31 29.59 7.91
C LYS A 543 -16.16 30.37 7.31
N TYR A 544 -15.58 31.25 8.10
CA TYR A 544 -14.42 32.03 7.72
C TYR A 544 -13.36 31.91 8.79
N GLU A 545 -12.13 31.74 8.37
CA GLU A 545 -10.98 31.77 9.27
C GLU A 545 -10.24 33.08 9.07
N VAL A 546 -10.07 33.80 10.18
CA VAL A 546 -9.41 35.10 10.24
C VAL A 546 -8.19 35.00 11.12
N TRP A 547 -7.03 35.35 10.59
CA TRP A 547 -5.78 35.43 11.35
C TRP A 547 -5.44 36.90 11.57
N ILE A 548 -5.10 37.28 12.79
CA ILE A 548 -4.69 38.64 13.17
C ILE A 548 -3.29 38.56 13.77
N GLN A 549 -2.35 39.32 13.23
CA GLN A 549 -0.96 39.35 13.69
C GLN A 549 -0.53 40.80 13.92
N GLU A 550 0.09 41.08 15.06
CA GLU A 550 0.75 42.37 15.31
C GLU A 550 2.01 42.49 14.44
N GLN A 551 2.18 43.62 13.75
CA GLN A 551 3.30 43.80 12.83
C GLN A 551 4.64 43.80 13.58
N GLY A 552 5.50 42.82 13.30
CA GLY A 552 6.78 42.62 13.97
C GLY A 552 6.81 41.44 14.95
N GLU A 553 5.64 40.90 15.31
CA GLU A 553 5.51 39.69 16.12
C GLU A 553 5.43 38.43 15.25
N ASN A 554 5.89 37.28 15.74
CA ASN A 554 5.83 36.00 15.02
C ASN A 554 4.57 35.17 15.35
N THR A 555 3.74 35.63 16.28
CA THR A 555 2.53 34.95 16.73
C THR A 555 1.29 35.61 16.13
N TYR A 556 0.29 34.80 15.77
CA TYR A 556 -0.98 35.26 15.23
C TYR A 556 -2.14 34.66 16.02
N MET A 557 -3.28 35.35 15.97
CA MET A 557 -4.52 34.99 16.65
C MET A 557 -5.53 34.46 15.61
N PRO A 558 -5.79 33.15 15.55
CA PRO A 558 -6.77 32.58 14.63
C PRO A 558 -8.19 32.62 15.21
N HIS A 559 -9.16 33.02 14.41
CA HIS A 559 -10.59 33.06 14.76
C HIS A 559 -11.44 32.39 13.68
N ILE A 560 -12.45 31.61 14.10
CA ILE A 560 -13.45 31.04 13.19
C ILE A 560 -14.76 31.82 13.33
N LEU A 561 -15.22 32.41 12.24
CA LEU A 561 -16.38 33.28 12.18
C LEU A 561 -17.47 32.69 11.27
N LEU A 562 -18.73 32.94 11.61
CA LEU A 562 -19.90 32.50 10.83
C LEU A 562 -20.46 33.63 9.94
N GLN A 563 -20.01 34.86 10.15
CA GLN A 563 -20.50 36.05 9.48
C GLN A 563 -19.35 36.72 8.69
N GLN A 564 -19.72 37.48 7.66
CA GLN A 564 -18.77 38.16 6.77
C GLN A 564 -18.25 39.49 7.32
N ASN A 565 -18.66 39.85 8.54
CA ASN A 565 -18.17 40.98 9.29
C ASN A 565 -18.03 40.61 10.77
N TYR A 566 -17.02 41.18 11.43
CA TYR A 566 -16.82 40.99 12.86
C TYR A 566 -15.96 42.12 13.43
N THR A 567 -16.23 42.48 14.68
CA THR A 567 -15.47 43.50 15.42
C THR A 567 -14.73 42.85 16.58
N PHE A 568 -13.40 42.88 16.51
CA PHE A 568 -12.53 42.45 17.59
C PHE A 568 -12.29 43.60 18.55
N SER A 569 -12.59 43.38 19.83
CA SER A 569 -12.31 44.33 20.93
C SER A 569 -11.36 43.78 21.97
N GLU A 570 -11.22 42.46 22.05
CA GLU A 570 -10.31 41.80 22.98
C GLU A 570 -8.92 41.66 22.36
N ASN A 571 -7.87 41.95 23.14
CA ASN A 571 -6.46 41.88 22.73
C ASN A 571 -6.08 42.76 21.53
N ILE A 572 -6.87 43.80 21.24
CA ILE A 572 -6.57 44.81 20.24
C ILE A 572 -6.02 46.06 20.94
N LYS A 573 -4.75 46.37 20.69
CA LYS A 573 -4.05 47.52 21.27
C LYS A 573 -4.31 48.78 20.43
N PRO A 574 -4.40 49.97 21.04
CA PRO A 574 -4.46 51.24 20.31
C PRO A 574 -3.11 51.57 19.66
N PHE A 575 -3.14 52.27 18.53
CA PHE A 575 -1.94 52.73 17.79
C PHE A 575 -1.04 51.61 17.24
N THR A 576 -1.58 50.40 17.09
CA THR A 576 -0.84 49.21 16.65
C THR A 576 -1.22 48.85 15.20
N THR A 577 -0.25 48.38 14.42
CA THR A 577 -0.53 47.89 13.06
C THR A 577 -0.71 46.37 13.10
N TYR A 578 -1.82 45.91 12.57
CA TYR A 578 -2.18 44.50 12.46
C TYR A 578 -2.20 44.05 11.00
N LEU A 579 -1.65 42.86 10.75
CA LEU A 579 -1.81 42.12 9.50
C LEU A 579 -2.97 41.14 9.67
N VAL A 580 -3.94 41.21 8.78
CA VAL A 580 -5.14 40.37 8.83
C VAL A 580 -5.28 39.54 7.56
N TRP A 581 -5.45 38.23 7.71
CA TRP A 581 -5.76 37.31 6.62
C TRP A 581 -7.13 36.69 6.82
N VAL A 582 -7.86 36.51 5.72
CA VAL A 582 -9.19 35.89 5.75
C VAL A 582 -9.30 34.83 4.67
N ARG A 583 -9.79 33.63 5.02
CA ARG A 583 -10.15 32.58 4.05
C ARG A 583 -11.53 32.00 4.32
N CYS A 584 -12.14 31.45 3.26
CA CYS A 584 -13.44 30.77 3.34
C CYS A 584 -13.25 29.28 3.63
N ILE A 585 -14.12 28.72 4.47
CA ILE A 585 -14.21 27.29 4.79
C ILE A 585 -15.62 26.80 4.47
N PHE A 586 -15.70 25.67 3.78
CA PHE A 586 -16.97 25.06 3.40
C PHE A 586 -17.02 23.55 3.79
N ASN A 587 -18.21 23.02 4.11
CA ASN A 587 -18.44 21.61 4.46
C ASN A 587 -17.45 21.08 5.53
N LYS A 588 -17.22 21.90 6.56
CA LYS A 588 -16.32 21.65 7.70
C LYS A 588 -14.82 21.62 7.38
N ASN A 589 -14.38 21.13 6.21
CA ASN A 589 -12.95 20.88 5.94
C ASN A 589 -12.41 21.41 4.59
N LEU A 590 -13.24 21.98 3.69
CA LEU A 590 -12.76 22.48 2.41
C LEU A 590 -12.32 23.95 2.52
N LEU A 591 -11.01 24.15 2.50
CA LEU A 591 -10.37 25.45 2.61
C LEU A 591 -10.25 26.13 1.25
N GLY A 592 -10.56 27.43 1.21
CA GLY A 592 -10.19 28.33 0.14
C GLY A 592 -8.86 29.02 0.41
N PRO A 593 -8.26 29.69 -0.58
CA PRO A 593 -7.06 30.49 -0.38
C PRO A 593 -7.37 31.70 0.52
N PHE A 594 -6.34 32.17 1.24
CA PHE A 594 -6.40 33.46 1.90
C PHE A 594 -6.56 34.59 0.87
N ALA A 595 -7.33 35.61 1.23
CA ALA A 595 -7.31 36.87 0.50
C ALA A 595 -5.99 37.62 0.75
N ASP A 596 -5.78 38.68 -0.04
CA ASP A 596 -4.66 39.58 0.14
C ASP A 596 -4.65 40.13 1.57
N VAL A 597 -3.45 40.26 2.14
CA VAL A 597 -3.28 40.71 3.53
C VAL A 597 -3.84 42.12 3.70
N LEU A 598 -4.62 42.32 4.75
CA LEU A 598 -5.07 43.64 5.15
C LEU A 598 -4.11 44.20 6.20
N THR A 599 -3.64 45.43 5.97
CA THR A 599 -2.87 46.18 6.95
C THR A 599 -3.81 47.15 7.65
N CYS A 600 -4.08 46.90 8.93
CA CYS A 600 -5.08 47.60 9.72
C CYS A 600 -4.40 48.31 10.88
N ARG A 601 -4.48 49.64 10.91
CA ARG A 601 -3.84 50.43 11.96
C ARG A 601 -4.90 50.92 12.95
N THR A 602 -4.83 50.41 14.17
CA THR A 602 -5.64 50.91 15.30
C THR A 602 -5.02 52.14 15.92
#